data_AF-A0A0V1M0H0-F1
#
_entry.id   AF-A0A0V1M0H0-F1
#
_cell.length_a   1.000
_cell.length_b   1.000
_cell.length_c   1.000
_cell.angle_alpha   90.00
_cell.angle_beta   90.00
_cell.angle_gamma   90.00
#
_symmetry.space_group_name_H-M   'P 1'
#
loop_
_entity.id
_entity.type
_entity.pdbx_description
1 polymer ?
#
loop_
_entity_poly.entity_id
_entity_poly.type
_entity_poly.pdbx_seq_one_letter_code
_entity_poly.pdbx_strand_id
1 'polypeptide(L)' 'MEKKALLKKRSADETKPIPAIYDEEASAASAEPSTSGQFPIFKRVRATMYKHRAKRFPRLPEHRHDLVIPDQFKTTKSG' A
#
# COMPACT_ATOMS: atom_id res chain seq x y z
N MET A 1 2.12 28.42 -30.15
CA MET A 1 1.85 27.12 -30.83
C MET A 1 2.60 25.95 -30.20
N GLU A 2 3.77 26.19 -29.59
CA GLU A 2 4.67 25.15 -29.05
C GLU A 2 4.07 24.31 -27.92
N LYS A 3 3.31 24.90 -26.99
CA LYS A 3 2.71 24.15 -25.86
C LYS A 3 1.71 23.08 -26.30
N LYS A 4 1.00 23.31 -27.42
CA LYS A 4 0.05 22.33 -27.99
C LYS A 4 0.78 21.14 -28.61
N ALA A 5 1.95 21.37 -29.21
CA ALA A 5 2.78 20.31 -29.77
C ALA A 5 3.41 19.44 -28.66
N LEU A 6 3.84 20.06 -27.56
CA LEU A 6 4.41 19.36 -26.41
C LEU A 6 3.35 18.49 -25.70
N LEU A 7 2.14 19.02 -25.49
CA LEU A 7 1.02 18.25 -24.93
C LEU A 7 0.64 17.06 -25.83
N LYS A 8 0.62 17.25 -27.15
CA LYS A 8 0.27 16.18 -28.09
C LYS A 8 1.31 15.06 -28.17
N LYS A 9 2.59 15.37 -27.89
CA LYS A 9 3.64 14.37 -27.73
C LYS A 9 3.49 13.58 -26.43
N ARG A 10 3.18 14.25 -25.31
CA ARG A 10 2.92 13.56 -24.03
C ARG A 10 1.71 12.63 -24.09
N SER A 11 0.61 13.09 -24.71
CA SER A 11 -0.59 12.25 -24.87
C SER A 11 -0.37 11.01 -25.74
N ALA A 12 0.64 11.02 -26.62
CA ALA A 12 0.99 9.87 -27.46
C ALA A 12 1.88 8.84 -26.73
N ASP A 13 2.64 9.28 -25.72
CA ASP A 13 3.49 8.43 -24.86
C ASP A 13 2.71 7.83 -23.68
N GLU A 14 1.63 8.50 -23.26
CA GLU A 14 0.73 8.13 -22.16
C GLU A 14 -0.31 7.05 -22.53
N THR A 15 -0.04 6.16 -23.50
CA THR A 15 -0.88 4.96 -23.72
C THR A 15 -0.79 3.94 -22.58
N LYS A 16 0.05 4.21 -21.59
CA LYS A 16 0.20 3.40 -20.38
C LYS A 16 -1.08 3.48 -19.55
N PRO A 17 -1.51 2.38 -18.90
CA PRO A 17 -2.66 2.43 -18.01
C PRO A 17 -2.39 3.39 -16.85
N ILE A 18 -3.44 4.07 -16.36
CA ILE A 18 -3.35 5.11 -15.30
C ILE A 18 -2.46 4.69 -14.10
N PRO A 19 -2.52 3.44 -13.61
CA PRO A 19 -1.63 3.00 -12.53
C PRO A 19 -0.14 3.05 -12.88
N ALA A 20 0.24 2.71 -14.12
CA ALA A 20 1.63 2.70 -14.55
C ALA A 20 2.20 4.11 -14.70
N ILE A 21 1.37 5.08 -15.14
CA ILE A 21 1.75 6.50 -15.19
C ILE A 21 2.04 7.01 -13.77
N TYR A 22 1.15 6.70 -12.82
CA TYR A 22 1.35 7.10 -11.42
C TYR A 22 2.64 6.52 -10.82
N ASP A 23 2.91 5.23 -11.04
CA ASP A 23 4.10 4.58 -10.51
C ASP A 23 5.40 5.16 -11.12
N GLU A 24 5.39 5.51 -12.40
CA GLU A 24 6.51 6.15 -13.10
C GLU A 24 6.77 7.58 -12.60
N GLU A 25 5.73 8.41 -12.51
CA GLU A 25 5.83 9.79 -12.01
C GLU A 25 6.24 9.83 -10.54
N ALA A 26 5.66 8.97 -9.69
CA ALA A 26 6.03 8.86 -8.29
C ALA A 26 7.48 8.38 -8.12
N SER A 27 7.95 7.46 -8.97
CA SER A 27 9.34 7.01 -8.96
C SER A 27 10.30 8.13 -9.36
N ALA A 28 10.01 8.87 -10.44
CA ALA A 28 10.79 10.01 -10.88
C ALA A 28 10.85 11.12 -9.81
N ALA A 29 9.70 11.50 -9.25
CA ALA A 29 9.62 12.51 -8.18
C ALA A 29 10.34 12.08 -6.90
N SER A 30 10.41 10.77 -6.62
CA SER A 30 11.14 10.23 -5.46
C SER A 30 12.66 10.24 -5.64
N ALA A 31 13.15 10.17 -6.89
CA ALA A 31 14.57 10.20 -7.20
C ALA A 31 15.16 11.63 -7.14
N GLU A 32 14.32 12.63 -7.40
CA GLU A 32 14.69 14.04 -7.35
C GLU A 32 14.89 14.52 -5.89
N PRO A 33 16.09 14.99 -5.50
CA PRO A 33 16.38 15.37 -4.11
C PRO A 33 15.42 16.42 -3.55
N SER A 34 14.99 17.38 -4.37
CA SER A 34 14.07 18.47 -3.98
C SER A 34 12.66 17.98 -3.63
N THR A 35 12.24 16.82 -4.15
CA THR A 35 10.87 16.28 -3.99
C THR A 35 10.86 14.92 -3.29
N SER A 36 12.02 14.28 -3.14
CA SER A 36 12.19 12.97 -2.49
C SER A 36 11.62 12.91 -1.07
N GLY A 37 11.73 14.01 -0.31
CA GLY A 37 11.17 14.11 1.04
C GLY A 37 9.63 14.07 1.08
N GLN A 38 8.98 14.44 -0.02
CA GLN A 38 7.52 14.45 -0.14
C GLN A 38 6.95 13.07 -0.47
N PHE A 39 7.75 12.20 -1.08
CA PHE A 39 7.39 10.84 -1.45
C PHE A 39 8.00 9.86 -0.45
N PRO A 40 7.28 9.52 0.63
CA PRO A 40 7.77 8.49 1.52
C PRO A 40 7.90 7.19 0.71
N ILE A 41 9.06 6.54 0.80
CA ILE A 41 9.36 5.30 0.07
C ILE A 41 8.17 4.35 0.26
N PHE A 42 7.38 4.12 -0.80
CA PHE A 42 6.10 3.42 -0.70
C PHE A 42 6.25 2.03 -0.06
N LYS A 43 7.40 1.37 -0.28
CA LYS A 43 7.78 0.12 0.38
C LYS A 43 7.90 0.28 1.90
N ARG A 44 8.49 1.37 2.38
CA ARG A 44 8.63 1.68 3.82
C ARG A 44 7.28 1.95 4.46
N VAL A 45 6.42 2.76 3.82
CA VAL A 45 5.06 3.04 4.31
C VAL A 45 4.22 1.77 4.37
N ARG A 46 4.26 0.94 3.33
CA ARG A 46 3.58 -0.36 3.36
C ARG A 46 4.14 -1.26 4.45
N ALA A 47 5.46 -1.37 4.58
CA ALA A 47 6.09 -2.19 5.60
C ALA A 47 5.72 -1.74 7.01
N THR A 48 5.71 -0.44 7.31
CA THR A 48 5.29 0.08 8.62
C THR A 48 3.81 -0.19 8.88
N MET A 49 2.95 0.03 7.90
CA MET A 49 1.52 -0.24 7.98
C MET A 49 1.25 -1.73 8.27
N TYR A 50 1.84 -2.64 7.51
CA TYR A 50 1.65 -4.08 7.71
C TYR A 50 2.27 -4.56 9.02
N LYS A 51 3.42 -4.02 9.45
CA LYS A 51 4.00 -4.29 10.78
C LYS A 51 3.07 -3.85 11.91
N HIS A 52 2.47 -2.66 11.81
CA HIS A 52 1.52 -2.18 12.81
C HIS A 52 0.27 -3.06 12.87
N ARG A 53 -0.24 -3.52 11.73
CA ARG A 53 -1.37 -4.47 11.65
C ARG A 53 -1.03 -5.82 12.29
N ALA A 54 0.17 -6.34 12.04
CA ALA A 54 0.63 -7.61 12.62
C ALA A 54 0.80 -7.55 14.14
N LYS A 55 1.07 -6.36 14.71
CA LYS A 55 1.07 -6.17 16.17
C LYS A 55 -0.33 -6.23 16.77
N ARG A 56 -1.36 -5.77 16.03
CA ARG A 56 -2.75 -5.81 16.50
C ARG A 56 -3.36 -7.20 16.40
N PHE A 57 -2.96 -7.96 15.38
CA PHE A 57 -3.48 -9.30 15.12
C PHE A 57 -2.29 -10.27 15.12
N PRO A 58 -1.97 -10.88 16.27
CA PRO A 58 -0.95 -11.92 16.30
C PRO A 58 -1.35 -13.06 15.36
N ARG A 59 -0.34 -13.77 14.85
CA ARG A 59 -0.60 -14.95 14.02
C ARG A 59 -1.36 -15.97 14.85
N LEU A 60 -2.33 -16.61 14.20
CA LEU A 60 -3.03 -17.73 14.82
C LEU A 60 -2.03 -18.87 15.08
N PRO A 61 -2.26 -19.69 16.11
CA PRO A 61 -1.50 -20.90 16.31
C PRO A 61 -1.52 -21.78 15.06
N GLU A 62 -0.40 -22.46 14.81
CA GLU A 62 -0.25 -23.33 13.64
C GLU A 62 -1.16 -24.56 13.72
N HIS A 63 -1.43 -25.02 14.94
CA HIS A 63 -2.24 -26.20 15.17
C HIS A 63 -3.60 -25.89 15.79
N ARG A 64 -4.60 -26.70 15.42
CA ARG A 64 -5.98 -26.49 15.87
C ARG A 64 -6.17 -26.72 17.37
N HIS A 65 -5.35 -27.55 18.00
CA HIS A 65 -5.42 -27.83 19.43
C HIS A 65 -4.88 -26.68 20.29
N ASP A 66 -4.06 -25.79 19.71
CA ASP A 66 -3.55 -24.59 20.39
C ASP A 66 -4.55 -23.42 20.34
N LEU A 67 -5.61 -23.53 19.53
CA LEU A 67 -6.70 -22.55 19.47
C LEU A 67 -7.58 -22.69 20.72
N VAL A 68 -7.18 -22.05 21.81
CA VAL A 68 -7.97 -21.98 23.04
C VAL A 68 -9.02 -20.87 22.91
N ILE A 69 -10.30 -21.24 22.92
CA ILE A 69 -11.39 -20.27 23.02
C ILE A 69 -11.38 -19.71 24.44
N PRO A 70 -11.33 -18.38 24.66
CA PRO A 70 -11.43 -17.80 25.99
C PRO A 70 -12.78 -18.12 26.64
N ASP A 71 -12.81 -18.34 27.95
CA ASP A 71 -14.03 -18.80 28.67
C ASP A 71 -15.23 -17.87 28.50
N GLN A 72 -15.00 -16.56 28.36
CA GLN A 72 -16.02 -15.55 28.06
C GLN A 72 -16.79 -15.82 26.75
N PHE A 73 -16.21 -16.58 25.81
CA PHE A 73 -16.82 -16.95 24.54
C PHE A 73 -17.33 -18.40 24.51
N LYS A 74 -17.15 -19.17 25.59
CA LYS A 74 -17.64 -20.55 25.68
C LYS A 74 -19.11 -20.64 26.11
N THR A 75 -19.67 -19.55 26.64
CA THR A 75 -21.06 -19.52 27.11
C THR A 75 -21.98 -19.07 25.99
N THR A 76 -22.73 -20.01 25.42
CA THR A 76 -23.92 -19.69 24.64
C THR A 76 -25.09 -19.46 25.59
N LYS A 77 -25.72 -18.29 25.51
CA LYS A 77 -27.02 -18.07 26.16
C LYS A 77 -28.06 -18.90 25.40
N SER A 78 -28.31 -20.13 25.84
CA SER A 78 -29.52 -20.85 25.45
C SER A 78 -30.68 -20.27 26.26
N GLY A 79 -31.69 -19.75 25.57
CA GLY A 79 -32.99 -19.41 26.15
C GLY A 79 -33.86 -20.63 26.34
#